data_AF-X1QGA5-F1
#
_entry.id   AF-X1QGA5-F1
#
_cell.length_a   1.000
_cell.length_b   1.000
_cell.length_c   1.000
_cell.angle_alpha   90.00
_cell.angle_beta   90.00
_cell.angle_gamma   90.00
#
_symmetry.space_group_name_H-M   'P 1'
#
loop_
_entity.id
_entity.type
_entity.pdbx_description
1 polymer ?
#
loop_
_entity_poly.entity_id
_entity_poly.type
_entity_poly.pdbx_seq_one_letter_code
_entity_poly.pdbx_strand_id
1 'polypeptide(L)' 'EWLEVSSCSNCGDFQARRASIRYRPTPESKPRFVHTLNGSGLALPRVLIAVMENYQQADGTINIPEVLQKYVGEKGIR' A
#
# COMPACT_ATOMS: atom_id res chain seq x y z
N GLU A 1 9.36 18.51 -1.38
CA GLU A 1 7.88 18.42 -1.20
C GLU A 1 7.55 17.00 -0.74
N TRP A 2 6.44 16.80 -0.03
CA TRP A 2 5.96 15.45 0.30
C TRP A 2 4.78 15.13 -0.61
N LEU A 3 4.89 14.02 -1.33
CA LEU A 3 3.83 13.50 -2.20
C LEU A 3 3.23 12.23 -1.59
N GLU A 4 1.93 12.04 -1.78
CA GLU A 4 1.22 10.88 -1.25
C GLU A 4 1.71 9.59 -1.93
N VAL A 5 2.12 8.58 -1.14
CA VAL A 5 2.48 7.23 -1.64
C VAL A 5 1.59 6.13 -1.07
N SER A 6 0.77 6.45 -0.07
CA SER A 6 -0.21 5.56 0.54
C SER A 6 -1.32 6.37 1.22
N SER A 7 -2.49 5.75 1.31
CA SER A 7 -3.62 6.21 2.11
C SER A 7 -4.22 5.02 2.84
N CYS A 8 -4.60 5.22 4.10
CA CYS A 8 -5.20 4.21 4.97
C CYS A 8 -6.50 4.75 5.56
N SER A 9 -7.56 3.95 5.50
CA SER A 9 -8.91 4.37 5.86
C SER A 9 -9.66 3.29 6.63
N ASN A 10 -10.45 3.72 7.62
CA ASN A 10 -11.48 2.92 8.26
C ASN A 10 -12.84 3.42 7.78
N CYS A 11 -13.58 2.57 7.08
CA CYS A 11 -14.88 2.91 6.51
C CYS A 11 -16.05 2.49 7.40
N GLY A 12 -15.79 1.93 8.59
CA GLY A 12 -16.83 1.34 9.44
C GLY A 12 -17.71 0.38 8.63
N ASP A 13 -19.02 0.47 8.82
CA ASP A 13 -19.99 -0.33 8.09
C ASP A 13 -20.48 0.29 6.75
N PHE A 14 -19.95 1.44 6.32
CA PHE A 14 -20.43 2.16 5.13
C PHE A 14 -20.40 1.30 3.86
N GLN A 15 -19.25 0.70 3.57
CA GLN A 15 -19.10 -0.19 2.41
C GLN A 15 -19.90 -1.49 2.60
N ALA A 16 -19.89 -2.06 3.81
CA ALA A 16 -20.59 -3.29 4.14
C ALA A 16 -22.12 -3.17 3.98
N ARG A 17 -22.71 -2.02 4.31
CA ARG A 17 -24.14 -1.73 4.08
C ARG A 17 -24.50 -1.73 2.60
N ARG A 18 -23.64 -1.17 1.74
CA ARG A 18 -23.86 -1.07 0.29
C ARG A 18 -23.62 -2.41 -0.41
N ALA A 19 -22.67 -3.20 0.07
CA ALA A 19 -22.35 -4.53 -0.45
C ALA A 19 -23.11 -5.68 0.24
N SER A 20 -23.97 -5.37 1.22
CA SER A 20 -24.72 -6.35 2.04
C SER A 20 -23.85 -7.40 2.77
N ILE A 21 -22.62 -7.03 3.15
CA ILE A 21 -21.68 -7.93 3.82
C ILE A 21 -21.95 -7.94 5.33
N ARG A 22 -22.37 -9.10 5.85
CA ARG A 22 -22.76 -9.28 7.25
C ARG A 22 -22.08 -10.52 7.83
N TYR A 23 -21.90 -10.51 9.13
CA TYR A 23 -21.47 -11.66 9.90
C TYR A 23 -22.43 -11.92 11.06
N ARG A 24 -22.42 -13.15 11.58
CA ARG A 24 -23.21 -13.53 12.75
C ARG A 24 -22.25 -13.90 13.89
N PRO A 25 -22.22 -13.16 15.02
CA PRO A 25 -21.30 -13.45 16.13
C PRO A 25 -21.49 -14.83 16.76
N THR A 26 -22.73 -15.28 16.90
CA THR A 26 -23.11 -16.62 17.37
C THR A 26 -24.29 -17.12 16.53
N PRO A 27 -24.57 -18.44 16.43
CA PRO A 27 -25.65 -18.95 15.59
C PRO A 27 -27.02 -18.34 15.89
N GLU A 28 -27.29 -17.94 17.13
CA GLU A 28 -28.55 -17.35 17.60
C GLU A 28 -28.60 -15.81 17.46
N SER A 29 -27.46 -15.18 17.18
CA SER A 29 -27.37 -13.72 17.10
C SER A 29 -28.01 -13.16 15.82
N LYS A 30 -28.57 -11.95 15.89
CA LYS A 30 -28.92 -11.19 14.68
C LYS A 30 -27.66 -10.86 13.87
N PRO A 31 -27.66 -11.02 12.53
CA PRO A 31 -26.53 -10.60 11.69
C PRO A 31 -26.22 -9.12 11.86
N ARG A 32 -24.93 -8.78 11.88
CA ARG A 32 -24.41 -7.41 11.97
C ARG A 32 -23.55 -7.11 10.74
N PHE A 33 -23.51 -5.86 10.30
CA PHE A 33 -22.59 -5.44 9.24
C PHE A 33 -21.15 -5.50 9.77
N VAL A 34 -20.23 -5.94 8.91
CA VAL A 34 -18.80 -5.91 9.23
C VAL A 34 -18.26 -4.49 9.10
N HIS A 35 -17.15 -4.21 9.79
CA HIS A 35 -16.36 -3.02 9.51
C HIS A 35 -15.32 -3.30 8.44
N THR A 36 -15.07 -2.31 7.59
CA THR A 36 -14.13 -2.41 6.47
C THR A 36 -13.00 -1.43 6.66
N LEU A 37 -11.78 -1.89 6.40
CA LEU A 37 -10.58 -1.08 6.37
C LEU A 37 -9.88 -1.31 5.04
N ASN A 38 -9.16 -0.30 4.57
CA ASN A 38 -8.29 -0.43 3.41
C ASN A 38 -7.04 0.42 3.60
N GLY A 39 -5.98 0.04 2.91
CA GLY A 39 -4.74 0.79 2.89
C GLY A 39 -3.91 0.38 1.68
N SER A 40 -3.20 1.33 1.07
CA SER A 40 -2.24 0.98 0.03
C SER A 40 -1.01 0.35 0.68
N GLY A 41 -0.68 -0.88 0.31
CA GLY A 41 0.56 -1.53 0.76
C GLY A 41 1.79 -0.82 0.19
N LEU A 42 1.81 -0.65 -1.13
CA LEU A 42 2.81 0.13 -1.84
C LEU A 42 2.22 0.61 -3.18
N ALA A 43 2.12 1.92 -3.39
CA ALA A 43 1.74 2.45 -4.71
C ALA A 43 2.93 2.39 -5.66
N LEU A 44 3.12 1.23 -6.33
CA LEU A 44 4.35 0.89 -7.05
C LEU A 44 4.89 2.00 -7.97
N PRO A 45 4.10 2.66 -8.85
CA PRO A 45 4.64 3.72 -9.69
C PRO A 45 5.15 4.93 -8.89
N ARG A 46 4.44 5.33 -7.83
CA ARG A 46 4.84 6.47 -6.98
C ARG A 46 6.08 6.16 -6.16
N VAL A 47 6.17 4.93 -5.65
CA VAL A 47 7.36 4.48 -4.90
C VAL A 47 8.56 4.33 -5.82
N LEU A 48 8.38 3.86 -7.06
CA LEU A 48 9.47 3.81 -8.03
C LEU A 48 10.06 5.20 -8.29
N ILE A 49 9.21 6.20 -8.54
CA ILE A 49 9.66 7.59 -8.70
C ILE A 49 10.40 8.08 -7.45
N ALA A 50 9.86 7.83 -6.25
CA ALA A 50 10.52 8.20 -5.00
C ALA A 50 11.90 7.54 -4.86
N VAL A 51 12.05 6.26 -5.22
CA VAL A 51 13.36 5.58 -5.24
C VAL A 51 14.29 6.23 -6.25
N MET A 52 13.83 6.49 -7.48
CA MET A 52 14.65 7.10 -8.51
C MET A 52 15.15 8.49 -8.10
N GLU A 53 14.27 9.35 -7.59
CA GLU A 53 14.62 10.72 -7.19
C GLU A 53 15.54 10.78 -5.97
N ASN A 54 15.37 9.88 -4.99
CA ASN A 54 16.15 9.90 -3.74
C ASN A 54 17.47 9.13 -3.85
N TYR A 55 17.63 8.25 -4.84
CA TYR A 55 18.83 7.44 -5.02
C TYR A 55 19.60 7.75 -6.32
N GLN A 56 19.19 8.76 -7.08
CA GLN A 56 19.96 9.26 -8.22
C GLN A 56 21.35 9.74 -7.79
N GLN A 57 22.33 9.52 -8.66
CA GLN A 57 23.72 9.93 -8.51
C GLN A 57 24.05 11.06 -9.51
N ALA A 58 25.14 11.78 -9.29
CA ALA A 58 25.55 12.90 -10.14
C ALA A 58 25.87 12.48 -11.60
N ASP A 59 26.20 11.21 -11.83
CA ASP A 59 26.47 10.64 -13.16
C ASP A 59 25.20 10.09 -13.85
N GLY A 60 24.03 10.26 -13.23
CA GLY A 60 22.74 9.80 -13.75
C GLY A 60 22.38 8.36 -13.38
N THR A 61 23.27 7.60 -12.73
CA THR A 61 22.94 6.27 -12.22
C THR A 61 22.00 6.35 -11.02
N ILE A 62 21.27 5.28 -10.74
CA ILE A 62 20.35 5.17 -9.60
C ILE A 62 20.78 4.01 -8.73
N ASN A 63 21.13 4.30 -7.48
CA ASN A 63 21.46 3.25 -6.51
C ASN A 63 20.20 2.47 -6.11
N ILE A 64 20.28 1.14 -6.08
CA ILE A 64 19.18 0.30 -5.61
C ILE A 64 19.26 0.24 -4.08
N PRO A 65 18.16 0.55 -3.34
CA PRO A 65 18.11 0.41 -1.89
C PRO A 65 18.55 -0.98 -1.45
N GLU A 66 19.37 -1.07 -0.40
CA GLU A 66 20.01 -2.32 0.05
C GLU A 66 19.00 -3.48 0.19
N VAL A 67 17.85 -3.22 0.79
CA VAL A 67 16.78 -4.21 1.01
C VAL A 67 16.18 -4.77 -0.29
N LEU A 68 16.31 -4.06 -1.41
CA LEU A 68 15.81 -4.46 -2.73
C LEU A 68 16.86 -5.20 -3.57
N GLN A 69 18.16 -5.09 -3.25
CA GLN A 69 19.24 -5.64 -4.08
C GLN A 69 19.13 -7.15 -4.30
N LYS A 70 18.70 -7.91 -3.29
CA LYS A 70 18.49 -9.37 -3.42
C LYS A 70 17.36 -9.75 -4.39
N TYR A 71 16.42 -8.86 -4.65
CA TYR A 71 15.31 -9.08 -5.57
C TYR A 71 15.62 -8.59 -6.98
N VAL A 72 16.41 -7.52 -7.10
CA VAL A 72 16.77 -6.93 -8.40
C VAL A 72 18.02 -7.60 -9.00
N GLY A 73 18.93 -8.10 -8.17
CA GLY A 73 20.18 -8.74 -8.60
C GLY A 73 21.34 -7.77 -8.86
N GLU A 74 21.09 -6.47 -8.78
CA GLU A 74 22.06 -5.40 -9.05
C GLU A 74 22.15 -4.41 -7.88
N LYS A 75 23.24 -3.65 -7.82
CA LYS A 75 23.42 -2.56 -6.82
C LYS A 75 23.00 -1.19 -7.34
N GLY A 76 22.93 -1.01 -8.66
CA GLY A 76 22.50 0.23 -9.29
C GLY A 76 22.02 0.02 -10.72
N ILE A 77 21.31 1.01 -11.25
CA ILE A 77 20.76 1.04 -12.60
C ILE A 77 21.38 2.23 -13.34
N ARG A 78 21.74 2.06 -14.61
CA ARG A 78 22.28 3.11 -15.47
C ARG A 78 21.30 3.48 -16.58
#